data_AF-A0A2V7J611-F1
#
_entry.id   AF-A0A2V7J611-F1
#
_cell.length_a   1.000
_cell.length_b   1.000
_cell.length_c   1.000
_cell.angle_alpha   90.00
_cell.angle_beta   90.00
_cell.angle_gamma   90.00
#
_symmetry.space_group_name_H-M   'P 1'
#
loop_
_entity.id
_entity.type
_entity.pdbx_description
1 polymer ?
#
loop_
_entity_poly.entity_id
_entity_poly.type
_entity_poly.pdbx_seq_one_letter_code
_entity_poly.pdbx_strand_id
1 'polypeptide(L)'
;MATPMIDDLKRLYRMTWWALMLRGLLSLAVGIFIFARPLDSVAAFALVIAFWAIFLGLVEIVHAFQLRPMVQHWWVILLSGVVGVAFGIAALVYYPTLALTFAVVWVAWWLMATGLLGIYATLQLRRMGTDWGWPAAFGVVSVVAGVFALLAPPVTLAAIMGLIAGFAIIAGIVLIGGALKLRSIVHP
;
A
#
# COMPACT_ATOMS: atom_id res chain seq x y z
N MET A 1 35.22 29.28 -2.98
CA MET A 1 34.76 27.88 -3.07
C MET A 1 33.43 27.59 -2.37
N ALA A 2 32.90 28.46 -1.49
CA ALA A 2 31.64 28.21 -0.75
C ALA A 2 30.33 28.59 -1.48
N THR A 3 30.40 29.38 -2.56
CA THR A 3 29.24 29.82 -3.34
C THR A 3 28.44 28.69 -4.01
N PRO A 4 29.04 27.68 -4.68
CA PRO A 4 28.25 26.60 -5.30
C PRO A 4 27.45 25.78 -4.29
N MET A 5 28.00 25.56 -3.08
CA MET A 5 27.34 24.77 -2.03
C MET A 5 26.08 25.45 -1.46
N ILE A 6 26.08 26.78 -1.35
CA ILE A 6 24.92 27.55 -0.88
C ILE A 6 23.80 27.54 -1.92
N ASP A 7 24.15 27.64 -3.21
CA ASP A 7 23.18 27.59 -4.30
C ASP A 7 22.54 26.20 -4.44
N ASP A 8 23.32 25.13 -4.24
CA ASP A 8 22.81 23.76 -4.17
C ASP A 8 21.87 23.56 -2.97
N LEU A 9 22.22 24.07 -1.78
CA LEU A 9 21.36 23.97 -0.59
C LEU A 9 20.01 24.69 -0.80
N LYS A 10 20.04 25.89 -1.39
CA LYS A 10 18.81 26.64 -1.74
C LYS A 10 17.96 25.90 -2.78
N ARG A 11 18.60 25.23 -3.74
CA ARG A 11 17.91 24.43 -4.78
C ARG A 11 17.28 23.18 -4.18
N LEU A 12 18.01 22.44 -3.35
CA LEU A 12 17.51 21.25 -2.63
C LEU A 12 16.36 21.60 -1.69
N TYR A 13 16.49 22.72 -0.95
CA TYR A 13 15.44 23.26 -0.11
C TYR A 13 14.17 23.57 -0.91
N ARG A 14 14.28 24.34 -2.00
CA ARG A 14 13.14 24.74 -2.82
C ARG A 14 12.45 23.53 -3.44
N MET A 15 13.22 22.57 -3.96
CA MET A 15 12.68 21.33 -4.51
C MET A 15 11.96 20.50 -3.45
N THR A 16 12.53 20.39 -2.24
CA THR A 16 11.93 19.64 -1.13
C THR A 16 10.65 20.33 -0.63
N TRP A 17 10.67 21.65 -0.46
CA TRP A 17 9.51 22.43 -0.03
C TRP A 17 8.33 22.30 -1.02
N TRP A 18 8.59 22.49 -2.31
CA TRP A 18 7.58 22.33 -3.35
C TRP A 18 7.07 20.89 -3.43
N ALA A 19 7.96 19.90 -3.30
CA ALA A 19 7.58 18.49 -3.30
C ALA A 19 6.68 18.13 -2.11
N LEU A 20 6.98 18.65 -0.91
CA LEU A 20 6.15 18.44 0.29
C LEU A 20 4.77 19.09 0.14
N MET A 21 4.72 20.34 -0.31
CA MET A 21 3.45 21.06 -0.50
C MET A 21 2.57 20.39 -1.55
N LEU A 22 3.15 20.05 -2.71
CA LEU A 22 2.42 19.39 -3.79
C LEU A 22 1.93 17.99 -3.36
N ARG A 23 2.78 17.17 -2.73
CA ARG A 23 2.38 15.87 -2.21
C ARG A 23 1.29 15.99 -1.15
N GLY A 24 1.42 16.97 -0.25
CA GLY A 24 0.43 17.23 0.79
C GLY A 24 -0.93 17.57 0.21
N LEU A 25 -0.98 18.54 -0.72
CA LEU A 25 -2.21 18.94 -1.39
C LEU A 25 -2.83 17.80 -2.22
N LEU A 26 -2.01 17.05 -2.96
CA LEU A 26 -2.48 15.90 -3.74
C LEU A 26 -3.06 14.81 -2.83
N SER A 27 -2.39 14.47 -1.72
CA SER A 27 -2.90 13.47 -0.79
C SER A 27 -4.21 13.88 -0.12
N LEU A 28 -4.36 15.16 0.25
CA LEU A 28 -5.63 15.69 0.75
C LEU A 28 -6.74 15.61 -0.30
N ALA A 29 -6.45 16.04 -1.53
CA ALA A 29 -7.41 15.98 -2.62
C ALA A 29 -7.87 14.54 -2.90
N VAL A 30 -6.94 13.58 -2.90
CA VAL A 30 -7.26 12.15 -3.04
C VAL A 30 -8.13 11.66 -1.89
N GLY A 31 -7.77 11.97 -0.64
CA GLY A 31 -8.56 11.55 0.51
C GLY A 31 -9.99 12.11 0.50
N ILE A 32 -10.14 13.39 0.16
CA ILE A 32 -11.46 14.04 0.00
C ILE A 32 -12.24 13.41 -1.15
N PHE A 33 -11.59 13.15 -2.28
CA PHE A 33 -12.22 12.52 -3.45
C PHE A 33 -12.77 11.13 -3.10
N ILE A 34 -12.01 10.33 -2.33
CA ILE A 34 -12.45 8.98 -1.93
C ILE A 34 -13.75 9.02 -1.12
N PHE A 35 -13.86 9.94 -0.16
CA PHE A 35 -15.09 10.08 0.62
C PHE A 35 -16.24 10.69 -0.17
N ALA A 36 -15.96 11.62 -1.08
CA ALA A 36 -16.99 12.24 -1.90
C ALA A 36 -17.60 11.26 -2.92
N ARG A 37 -16.79 10.33 -3.46
CA ARG A 37 -17.20 9.37 -4.47
C ARG A 37 -16.63 7.96 -4.19
N PRO A 38 -17.21 7.23 -3.24
CA PRO A 38 -16.67 5.93 -2.82
C PRO A 38 -16.72 4.89 -3.94
N LEU A 39 -17.78 4.85 -4.76
CA LEU A 39 -17.90 3.89 -5.86
C LEU A 39 -16.86 4.13 -6.96
N ASP A 40 -16.68 5.38 -7.39
CA ASP A 40 -15.66 5.75 -8.39
C ASP A 40 -14.25 5.43 -7.87
N SER A 41 -14.02 5.58 -6.57
CA SER A 41 -12.72 5.32 -5.94
C SER A 41 -12.39 3.84 -5.86
N VAL A 42 -13.39 3.00 -5.58
CA VAL A 42 -13.24 1.53 -5.67
C VAL A 42 -12.88 1.13 -7.10
N ALA A 43 -13.55 1.72 -8.09
CA ALA A 43 -13.27 1.46 -9.50
C ALA A 43 -11.86 1.93 -9.90
N ALA A 44 -11.44 3.13 -9.48
CA ALA A 44 -10.09 3.64 -9.69
C ALA A 44 -9.03 2.75 -9.01
N PHE A 45 -9.31 2.23 -7.81
CA PHE A 45 -8.42 1.31 -7.12
C PHE A 45 -8.25 -0.01 -7.89
N ALA A 46 -9.33 -0.54 -8.49
CA ALA A 46 -9.25 -1.70 -9.37
C ALA A 46 -8.32 -1.46 -10.59
N LEU A 47 -8.38 -0.27 -11.20
CA LEU A 47 -7.44 0.11 -12.27
C LEU A 47 -6.00 0.13 -11.77
N VAL A 48 -5.76 0.75 -10.62
CA VAL A 48 -4.42 0.81 -10.01
C VAL A 48 -3.87 -0.61 -9.81
N ILE A 49 -4.67 -1.53 -9.26
CA ILE A 49 -4.27 -2.94 -9.09
C ILE A 49 -3.92 -3.58 -10.43
N ALA A 50 -4.75 -3.39 -11.45
CA ALA A 50 -4.55 -4.00 -12.76
C ALA A 50 -3.26 -3.51 -13.43
N PHE A 51 -3.06 -2.19 -13.47
CA PHE A 51 -1.83 -1.60 -14.01
C PHE A 51 -0.59 -2.00 -13.20
N TRP A 52 -0.72 -2.04 -11.87
CA TRP A 52 0.37 -2.46 -10.98
C TRP A 52 0.75 -3.93 -11.21
N ALA A 53 -0.23 -4.81 -11.39
CA ALA A 53 0.02 -6.22 -11.70
C ALA A 53 0.70 -6.42 -13.06
N ILE A 54 0.29 -5.66 -14.09
CA ILE A 54 0.97 -5.67 -15.40
C ILE A 54 2.41 -5.20 -15.22
N PHE A 55 2.62 -4.07 -14.54
CA PHE A 55 3.95 -3.50 -14.34
C PHE A 55 4.87 -4.47 -13.58
N LEU A 56 4.42 -5.03 -12.46
CA LEU A 56 5.16 -6.03 -11.70
C LEU A 56 5.46 -7.28 -12.53
N GLY A 57 4.47 -7.79 -13.27
CA GLY A 57 4.66 -8.94 -14.13
C GLY A 57 5.70 -8.70 -15.21
N LEU A 58 5.71 -7.52 -15.82
CA LEU A 58 6.74 -7.12 -16.80
C LEU A 58 8.13 -7.03 -16.15
N VAL A 59 8.24 -6.43 -14.95
CA VAL A 59 9.49 -6.36 -14.20
C VAL A 59 10.01 -7.76 -13.84
N GLU A 60 9.13 -8.67 -13.41
CA GLU A 60 9.50 -10.06 -13.11
C GLU A 60 9.97 -10.82 -14.35
N ILE A 61 9.34 -10.62 -15.51
CA ILE A 61 9.80 -11.19 -16.77
C ILE A 61 11.23 -10.71 -17.07
N VAL A 62 11.50 -9.41 -16.95
CA VAL A 62 12.85 -8.85 -17.16
C VAL A 62 13.84 -9.43 -16.14
N HIS A 63 13.48 -9.48 -14.86
CA HIS A 63 14.32 -10.05 -13.80
C HIS A 63 14.59 -11.54 -14.01
N ALA A 64 13.64 -12.32 -14.51
CA ALA A 64 13.82 -13.74 -14.78
C ALA A 64 14.96 -13.98 -15.78
N PHE A 65 15.07 -13.14 -16.81
CA PHE A 65 16.17 -13.22 -17.77
C PHE A 65 17.50 -12.74 -17.18
N GLN A 66 17.48 -11.70 -16.34
CA GLN A 66 18.69 -11.19 -15.69
C GLN A 66 19.26 -12.17 -14.65
N LEU A 67 18.39 -12.88 -13.93
CA LEU A 67 18.76 -13.83 -12.87
C LEU A 67 18.98 -15.26 -13.37
N ARG A 68 18.72 -15.53 -14.66
CA ARG A 68 19.00 -16.82 -15.32
C ARG A 68 20.37 -17.42 -15.01
N PRO A 69 21.50 -16.67 -15.02
CA PRO A 69 22.81 -17.25 -14.71
C PRO A 69 23.03 -17.52 -13.21
N MET A 70 22.25 -16.91 -12.32
CA MET A 70 22.44 -16.98 -10.86
C MET A 70 21.44 -17.92 -10.17
N VAL A 71 20.28 -18.18 -10.78
CA VAL A 71 19.17 -18.91 -10.17
C VAL A 71 18.82 -20.14 -11.01
N GLN A 72 18.96 -21.34 -10.42
CA GLN A 72 18.64 -22.60 -11.12
C GLN A 72 17.16 -22.68 -11.57
N HIS A 73 16.25 -22.09 -10.79
CA HIS A 73 14.80 -22.09 -11.04
C HIS A 73 14.29 -20.78 -11.63
N TRP A 74 15.08 -20.11 -12.49
CA TRP A 74 14.71 -18.84 -13.13
C TRP A 74 13.38 -18.89 -13.90
N TRP A 75 13.02 -20.08 -14.42
CA TRP A 75 11.75 -20.29 -15.12
C TRP A 75 10.53 -20.05 -14.23
N VAL A 76 10.65 -20.24 -12.91
CA VAL A 76 9.58 -19.97 -11.94
C VAL A 76 9.30 -18.47 -11.88
N ILE A 77 10.35 -17.65 -11.92
CA ILE A 77 10.26 -16.18 -11.93
C ILE A 77 9.65 -15.70 -13.27
N LEU A 78 10.01 -16.35 -14.38
CA LEU A 78 9.41 -16.03 -15.68
C LEU A 78 7.91 -16.35 -15.66
N LEU A 79 7.54 -17.52 -15.15
CA LEU A 79 6.15 -17.96 -15.09
C LEU A 79 5.33 -17.06 -14.15
N SER A 80 5.87 -16.66 -13.00
CA SER A 80 5.21 -15.71 -12.11
C SER A 80 4.95 -14.37 -12.81
N GLY A 81 5.94 -13.87 -13.54
CA GLY A 81 5.80 -12.62 -14.29
C GLY A 81 4.75 -12.70 -15.40
N VAL A 82 4.74 -13.80 -16.16
CA VAL A 82 3.72 -14.05 -17.21
C VAL A 82 2.32 -14.14 -16.59
N VAL A 83 2.17 -14.86 -15.48
CA VAL A 83 0.90 -14.96 -14.75
C VAL A 83 0.47 -13.59 -14.23
N GLY A 84 1.40 -12.77 -13.72
CA GLY A 84 1.14 -11.41 -13.26
C GLY A 84 0.63 -10.48 -14.37
N VAL A 85 1.26 -10.51 -15.55
CA VAL A 85 0.79 -9.75 -16.72
C VAL A 85 -0.57 -10.25 -17.18
N ALA A 86 -0.75 -11.57 -17.29
CA ALA A 86 -2.02 -12.16 -17.71
C ALA A 86 -3.16 -11.80 -16.73
N PHE A 87 -2.89 -11.86 -15.42
CA PHE A 87 -3.82 -11.43 -14.38
C PHE A 87 -4.16 -9.95 -14.53
N GLY A 88 -3.16 -9.08 -14.71
CA GLY A 88 -3.40 -7.65 -14.88
C GLY A 88 -4.21 -7.31 -16.14
N ILE A 89 -3.97 -8.01 -17.25
CA ILE A 89 -4.79 -7.88 -18.46
C ILE A 89 -6.22 -8.39 -18.20
N ALA A 90 -6.38 -9.55 -17.56
CA ALA A 90 -7.69 -10.07 -17.20
C ALA A 90 -8.44 -9.12 -16.25
N ALA A 91 -7.75 -8.47 -15.32
CA ALA A 91 -8.31 -7.47 -14.43
C ALA A 91 -8.84 -6.23 -15.16
N LEU A 92 -8.23 -5.85 -16.29
CA LEU A 92 -8.73 -4.79 -17.17
C LEU A 92 -9.93 -5.25 -18.01
N VAL A 93 -9.93 -6.48 -18.49
CA VAL A 93 -11.03 -7.03 -19.31
C VAL A 93 -12.28 -7.27 -18.48
N TYR A 94 -12.13 -7.84 -17.28
CA TYR A 94 -13.22 -8.11 -16.32
C TYR A 94 -13.38 -6.99 -15.29
N TYR A 95 -13.12 -5.76 -15.71
CA TYR A 95 -13.16 -4.59 -14.86
C TYR A 95 -14.59 -4.28 -14.36
N PRO A 96 -14.78 -3.91 -13.07
CA PRO A 96 -13.81 -3.86 -11.97
C PRO A 96 -13.77 -5.14 -11.11
N THR A 97 -14.66 -6.09 -11.35
CA THR A 97 -14.97 -7.19 -10.41
C THR A 97 -13.76 -8.08 -10.09
N LEU A 98 -12.93 -8.42 -11.07
CA LEU A 98 -11.81 -9.36 -10.86
C LEU A 98 -10.71 -8.77 -9.97
N ALA A 99 -10.33 -7.51 -10.18
CA ALA A 99 -9.34 -6.83 -9.35
C ALA A 99 -9.83 -6.66 -7.90
N LEU A 100 -11.11 -6.34 -7.72
CA LEU A 100 -11.70 -6.13 -6.40
C LEU A 100 -11.85 -7.42 -5.61
N THR A 101 -12.29 -8.49 -6.24
CA THR A 101 -12.37 -9.82 -5.60
C THR A 101 -10.99 -10.30 -5.19
N PHE A 102 -9.98 -10.14 -6.05
CA PHE A 102 -8.59 -10.41 -5.69
C PHE A 102 -8.13 -9.59 -4.48
N ALA A 103 -8.40 -8.28 -4.45
CA ALA A 103 -8.03 -7.42 -3.34
C ALA A 103 -8.67 -7.88 -2.01
N VAL A 104 -9.96 -8.22 -2.03
CA VAL A 104 -10.69 -8.71 -0.84
C VAL A 104 -10.12 -10.04 -0.36
N VAL A 105 -9.93 -11.01 -1.27
CA VAL A 105 -9.37 -12.33 -0.92
C VAL A 105 -7.95 -12.20 -0.39
N TRP A 106 -7.12 -11.36 -1.01
CA TRP A 106 -5.75 -11.11 -0.57
C TRP A 106 -5.71 -10.51 0.84
N VAL A 107 -6.53 -9.49 1.11
CA VAL A 107 -6.63 -8.88 2.45
C VAL A 107 -7.15 -9.88 3.47
N ALA A 108 -8.17 -10.66 3.14
CA ALA A 108 -8.71 -11.68 4.03
C ALA A 108 -7.66 -12.74 4.36
N TRP A 109 -6.95 -13.26 3.35
CA TRP A 109 -5.86 -14.21 3.54
C TRP A 109 -4.76 -13.64 4.44
N TRP A 110 -4.37 -12.39 4.22
CA TRP A 110 -3.36 -11.70 5.04
C TRP A 110 -3.80 -11.56 6.50
N LEU A 111 -5.05 -11.14 6.74
CA LEU A 111 -5.62 -10.99 8.08
C LEU A 111 -5.73 -12.33 8.81
N MET A 112 -6.10 -13.39 8.09
CA MET A 112 -6.12 -14.74 8.64
C MET A 112 -4.70 -15.22 8.98
N ALA A 113 -3.75 -15.08 8.05
CA ALA A 113 -2.37 -15.51 8.26
C ALA A 113 -1.73 -14.79 9.46
N THR A 114 -1.86 -13.46 9.52
CA THR A 114 -1.34 -12.66 10.64
C THR A 114 -2.06 -12.94 11.95
N GLY A 115 -3.38 -13.18 11.91
CA GLY A 115 -4.17 -13.55 13.07
C GLY A 115 -3.76 -14.91 13.65
N LEU A 116 -3.60 -15.93 12.80
CA LEU A 116 -3.13 -17.25 13.18
C LEU A 116 -1.69 -17.22 13.71
N LEU A 117 -0.79 -16.48 13.05
CA LEU A 117 0.58 -16.28 13.52
C LEU A 117 0.61 -15.52 14.86
N GLY A 118 -0.26 -14.53 15.05
CA GLY A 118 -0.40 -13.80 16.32
C GLY A 118 -0.86 -14.71 17.44
N ILE A 119 -1.86 -15.56 17.19
CA ILE A 119 -2.32 -16.57 18.16
C ILE A 119 -1.16 -17.53 18.48
N TYR A 120 -0.42 -18.01 17.49
CA TYR A 120 0.75 -18.86 17.73
C TYR A 120 1.82 -18.15 18.58
N ALA A 121 2.12 -16.89 18.27
CA ALA A 121 3.07 -16.07 19.04
C ALA A 121 2.62 -15.90 20.50
N THR A 122 1.32 -15.80 20.77
CA THR A 122 0.82 -15.66 22.16
C THR A 122 1.13 -16.88 23.02
N LEU A 123 1.09 -18.08 22.44
CA LEU A 123 1.47 -19.31 23.15
C LEU A 123 2.95 -19.29 23.52
N GLN A 124 3.78 -18.67 22.69
CA GLN A 124 5.20 -18.48 22.96
C GLN A 124 5.43 -17.43 24.05
N LEU A 125 4.73 -16.29 24.00
CA LEU A 125 4.81 -15.25 25.05
C LEU A 125 4.33 -15.77 26.41
N ARG A 126 3.29 -16.60 26.44
CA ARG A 126 2.81 -17.25 27.66
C ARG A 126 3.88 -18.10 28.33
N ARG A 127 4.74 -18.77 27.55
CA ARG A 127 5.86 -19.57 28.06
C ARG A 127 7.00 -18.70 28.61
N MET A 128 7.11 -17.45 28.16
CA MET A 128 8.14 -16.49 28.56
C MET A 128 7.71 -15.60 29.74
N GLY A 129 6.47 -15.72 30.23
CA GLY A 129 5.95 -14.92 31.34
C GLY A 129 5.64 -13.46 30.99
N THR A 130 5.60 -13.11 29.70
CA THR A 130 5.30 -11.77 29.20
C THR A 130 3.79 -11.56 29.01
N ASP A 131 3.36 -10.31 28.96
CA ASP A 131 1.98 -9.92 28.64
C ASP A 131 1.49 -10.53 27.32
N TRP A 132 0.59 -11.50 27.42
CA TRP A 132 0.05 -12.27 26.29
C TRP A 132 -1.36 -11.82 25.89
N GLY A 133 -2.04 -11.05 26.75
CA GLY A 133 -3.44 -10.67 26.56
C GLY A 133 -3.66 -9.79 25.31
N TRP A 134 -2.79 -8.80 25.11
CA TRP A 134 -2.92 -7.87 23.99
C TRP A 134 -2.64 -8.52 22.62
N PRO A 135 -1.55 -9.30 22.45
CA PRO A 135 -1.33 -10.03 21.20
C PRO A 135 -2.40 -11.08 20.91
N ALA A 136 -3.01 -11.68 21.94
CA ALA A 136 -4.05 -12.70 21.77
C ALA A 136 -5.35 -12.08 21.26
N ALA A 137 -5.74 -10.96 21.86
CA ALA A 137 -6.89 -10.18 21.39
C ALA A 137 -6.70 -9.75 19.93
N PHE A 138 -5.52 -9.21 19.58
CA PHE A 138 -5.22 -8.81 18.20
C PHE A 138 -5.28 -9.99 17.23
N GLY A 139 -4.72 -11.14 17.61
CA GLY A 139 -4.75 -12.36 16.79
C GLY A 139 -6.18 -12.82 16.49
N VAL A 140 -7.02 -12.93 17.53
CA VAL A 140 -8.43 -13.33 17.40
C VAL A 140 -9.21 -12.32 16.54
N VAL A 141 -9.06 -11.02 16.82
CA VAL A 141 -9.74 -9.96 16.05
C VAL A 141 -9.32 -10.02 14.59
N SER A 142 -8.04 -10.25 14.28
CA SER A 142 -7.55 -10.36 12.91
C SER A 142 -8.14 -11.56 12.17
N VAL A 143 -8.26 -12.73 12.82
CA VAL A 143 -8.92 -13.90 12.23
C VAL A 143 -10.40 -13.61 11.95
N VAL A 144 -11.12 -13.06 12.93
CA VAL A 144 -12.54 -12.71 12.77
C VAL A 144 -12.72 -11.67 11.66
N ALA A 145 -11.86 -10.65 11.61
CA ALA A 145 -11.86 -9.65 10.55
C ALA A 145 -11.57 -10.28 9.17
N GLY A 146 -10.65 -11.24 9.09
CA GLY A 146 -10.35 -11.97 7.86
C GLY A 146 -11.54 -12.79 7.36
N VAL A 147 -12.25 -13.50 8.26
CA VAL A 147 -13.47 -14.24 7.91
C VAL A 147 -14.59 -13.28 7.49
N PHE A 148 -14.81 -12.21 8.26
CA PHE A 148 -15.78 -11.19 7.94
C PHE A 148 -15.50 -10.53 6.59
N ALA A 149 -14.23 -10.35 6.24
CA ALA A 149 -13.83 -9.73 5.00
C ALA A 149 -14.29 -10.51 3.77
N LEU A 150 -14.34 -11.85 3.85
CA LEU A 150 -14.85 -12.73 2.80
C LEU A 150 -16.38 -12.75 2.74
N LEU A 151 -17.05 -12.68 3.90
CA LEU A 151 -18.51 -12.73 3.99
C LEU A 151 -19.17 -11.42 3.54
N ALA A 152 -18.48 -10.29 3.70
CA ALA A 152 -18.99 -8.97 3.32
C ALA A 152 -18.00 -8.19 2.43
N PRO A 153 -17.74 -8.62 1.17
CA PRO A 153 -16.81 -7.94 0.27
C PRO A 153 -17.05 -6.43 0.11
N PRO A 154 -18.30 -5.92 0.00
CA PRO A 154 -18.52 -4.48 -0.10
C PRO A 154 -18.04 -3.69 1.13
N VAL A 155 -18.20 -4.27 2.33
CA VAL A 155 -17.77 -3.63 3.58
C VAL A 155 -16.25 -3.62 3.67
N THR A 156 -15.60 -4.71 3.26
CA THR A 156 -14.14 -4.79 3.18
C THR A 156 -13.58 -3.72 2.24
N LEU A 157 -14.17 -3.56 1.05
CA LEU A 157 -13.76 -2.53 0.11
C LEU A 157 -13.94 -1.13 0.69
N ALA A 158 -15.09 -0.86 1.33
CA ALA A 158 -15.32 0.40 2.01
C ALA A 158 -14.32 0.66 3.15
N ALA A 159 -13.95 -0.38 3.91
CA ALA A 159 -12.95 -0.29 4.97
C ALA A 159 -11.56 0.02 4.43
N ILE A 160 -11.15 -0.65 3.34
CA ILE A 160 -9.88 -0.36 2.66
C ILE A 160 -9.87 1.09 2.15
N MET A 161 -10.94 1.54 1.49
CA MET A 161 -11.05 2.91 0.99
C MET A 161 -11.04 3.94 2.12
N GLY A 162 -11.77 3.68 3.21
CA GLY A 162 -11.79 4.53 4.39
C GLY A 162 -10.41 4.65 5.05
N LEU A 163 -9.66 3.55 5.13
CA LEU A 163 -8.30 3.55 5.67
C LEU A 163 -7.35 4.36 4.78
N ILE A 164 -7.40 4.15 3.46
CA ILE A 164 -6.59 4.88 2.49
C ILE A 164 -6.93 6.38 2.55
N ALA A 165 -8.22 6.73 2.56
CA ALA A 165 -8.67 8.11 2.61
C ALA A 165 -8.27 8.81 3.91
N GLY A 166 -8.49 8.15 5.05
CA GLY A 166 -8.09 8.66 6.36
C GLY A 166 -6.58 8.91 6.43
N PHE A 167 -5.77 7.94 5.99
CA PHE A 167 -4.33 8.10 5.94
C PHE A 167 -3.90 9.22 4.99
N ALA A 168 -4.52 9.32 3.80
CA ALA A 168 -4.22 10.36 2.82
C ALA A 168 -4.52 11.77 3.36
N ILE A 169 -5.62 11.94 4.09
CA ILE A 169 -5.97 13.21 4.74
C ILE A 169 -4.95 13.56 5.83
N ILE A 170 -4.65 12.62 6.72
CA ILE A 170 -3.68 12.84 7.82
C ILE A 170 -2.30 13.18 7.24
N ALA A 171 -1.83 12.37 6.28
CA ALA A 171 -0.56 12.59 5.61
C ALA A 171 -0.53 13.96 4.92
N GLY A 172 -1.61 14.37 4.25
CA GLY A 172 -1.67 15.66 3.60
C GLY A 172 -1.61 16.84 4.55
N ILE A 173 -2.32 16.77 5.68
CA ILE A 173 -2.24 17.77 6.75
C ILE A 173 -0.81 17.86 7.30
N VAL A 174 -0.18 16.72 7.59
CA VAL A 174 1.20 16.66 8.12
C VAL A 174 2.21 17.21 7.12
N LEU A 175 2.11 16.85 5.84
CA LEU A 175 3.03 17.30 4.79
C LEU A 175 2.91 18.80 4.52
N ILE A 176 1.70 19.36 4.51
CA ILE A 176 1.48 20.80 4.38
C ILE A 176 2.04 21.52 5.61
N GLY A 177 1.75 21.04 6.82
CA GLY A 177 2.32 21.59 8.05
C GLY A 177 3.85 21.56 8.05
N GLY A 178 4.45 20.46 7.59
CA GLY A 178 5.90 20.31 7.41
C GLY A 178 6.46 21.31 6.39
N ALA A 179 5.79 21.52 5.26
CA ALA A 179 6.20 22.50 4.27
C ALA A 179 6.13 23.94 4.83
N LEU A 180 5.09 24.29 5.60
CA LEU A 180 4.99 25.59 6.25
C LEU A 180 6.10 25.83 7.28
N LYS A 181 6.41 24.81 8.10
CA LYS A 181 7.50 24.87 9.08
C LYS A 181 8.88 24.96 8.41
N LEU A 182 9.06 24.30 7.28
CA LEU A 182 10.28 24.38 6.47
C LEU A 182 10.45 25.81 5.90
N ARG A 183 9.35 26.48 5.53
CA ARG A 183 9.37 27.89 5.10
C ARG A 183 9.82 28.86 6.19
N SER A 184 9.32 28.71 7.41
CA SER A 184 9.61 29.63 8.51
C SER A 184 11.06 29.55 9.01
N ILE A 185 11.76 28.43 8.81
CA ILE A 185 13.16 28.27 9.24
C ILE A 185 14.13 28.92 8.25
N VAL A 186 13.79 28.98 6.97
CA VAL A 186 14.69 29.47 5.91
C VAL A 186 14.41 30.93 5.54
N HIS A 187 13.20 31.40 5.76
CA HIS A 187 12.85 32.81 5.69
C HIS A 187 12.24 33.24 7.03
N PRO A 188 13.07 33.61 8.04
CA PRO A 188 12.59 34.20 9.28
C PRO A 188 11.93 35.56 9.03
#